data_AF-A0A971Z727-F1
#
_entry.id   AF-A0A971Z727-F1
#
_cell.length_a   1.000
_cell.length_b   1.000
_cell.length_c   1.000
_cell.angle_alpha   90.00
_cell.angle_beta   90.00
_cell.angle_gamma   90.00
#
_symmetry.space_group_name_H-M   'P 1'
#
loop_
_entity.id
_entity.type
_entity.pdbx_description
1 polymer ?
#
loop_
_entity_poly.entity_id
_entity_poly.type
_entity_poly.pdbx_seq_one_letter_code
_entity_poly.pdbx_strand_id
1 'polypeptide(L)'
;MKKGFGNKTRNKGFTLVEVLISLAILFIIGSALLALFANSYRDIEIAGKKNQELYRIQGKLEQNNFSDITSREKDLIITFPGVGVPVKVLGRIQTENMKVQEKELSVSVFIPD
;
A
#
# COMPACT_ATOMS: atom_id res chain seq x y z
N MET A 1 -69.45 29.97 -11.42
CA MET A 1 -68.56 29.32 -12.41
C MET A 1 -67.27 28.88 -11.70
N LYS A 2 -67.07 27.58 -11.46
CA LYS A 2 -65.79 27.01 -10.99
C LYS A 2 -65.23 26.15 -12.12
N LYS A 3 -64.16 26.62 -12.78
CA LYS A 3 -63.40 25.83 -13.76
C LYS A 3 -62.54 24.83 -12.99
N GLY A 4 -62.81 23.55 -13.15
CA GLY A 4 -61.98 22.47 -12.61
C GLY A 4 -60.63 22.42 -13.30
N PHE A 5 -59.55 22.53 -12.53
CA PHE A 5 -58.19 22.28 -12.99
C PHE A 5 -58.00 20.77 -13.14
N GLY A 6 -58.07 20.28 -14.39
CA GLY A 6 -57.69 18.91 -14.72
C GLY A 6 -56.18 18.74 -14.56
N ASN A 7 -55.77 18.00 -13.54
CA ASN A 7 -54.39 17.60 -13.33
C ASN A 7 -53.99 16.57 -14.42
N LYS A 8 -53.24 17.01 -15.43
CA LYS A 8 -52.67 16.11 -16.46
C LYS A 8 -51.41 15.44 -15.89
N THR A 9 -51.56 14.28 -15.28
CA THR A 9 -50.42 13.42 -14.95
C THR A 9 -49.84 12.84 -16.24
N ARG A 10 -48.72 13.41 -16.71
CA ARG A 10 -47.95 12.89 -17.85
C ARG A 10 -47.12 11.68 -17.37
N ASN A 11 -47.71 10.49 -17.39
CA ASN A 11 -46.97 9.24 -17.23
C ASN A 11 -46.21 8.93 -18.52
N LYS A 12 -44.96 9.40 -18.62
CA LYS A 12 -44.03 8.98 -19.68
C LYS A 12 -43.32 7.71 -19.21
N GLY A 13 -43.72 6.57 -19.77
CA GLY A 13 -42.98 5.31 -19.61
C GLY A 13 -41.68 5.32 -20.43
N PHE A 14 -40.82 4.33 -20.19
CA PHE A 14 -39.61 4.11 -20.97
C PHE A 14 -39.90 3.28 -22.21
N THR A 15 -39.23 3.59 -23.31
CA THR A 15 -39.22 2.73 -24.48
C THR A 15 -38.34 1.51 -24.22
N LEU A 16 -38.65 0.39 -24.87
CA LEU A 16 -37.85 -0.84 -24.77
C LEU A 16 -36.39 -0.61 -25.20
N VAL A 17 -36.18 0.29 -26.17
CA VAL A 17 -34.86 0.68 -26.67
C VAL A 17 -34.06 1.45 -25.62
N GLU A 18 -34.67 2.40 -24.91
CA GLU A 18 -33.99 3.14 -23.82
C GLU A 18 -33.54 2.22 -22.68
N VAL A 19 -34.35 1.22 -22.34
CA VAL A 19 -34.00 0.23 -21.31
C VAL A 19 -32.81 -0.63 -21.77
N LEU A 20 -32.82 -1.09 -23.02
CA LEU A 20 -31.72 -1.87 -23.61
C LEU A 20 -30.41 -1.08 -23.64
N ILE A 21 -30.46 0.19 -24.07
CA ILE A 21 -29.29 1.07 -24.09
C ILE A 21 -28.76 1.30 -22.67
N SER A 22 -29.65 1.55 -21.71
CA SER A 22 -29.27 1.77 -20.31
C SER A 22 -28.59 0.53 -19.71
N LEU A 23 -29.11 -0.66 -19.98
CA LEU A 23 -28.49 -1.92 -19.56
C LEU A 23 -27.13 -2.12 -20.22
N ALA A 24 -26.99 -1.84 -21.51
CA ALA A 24 -25.71 -1.95 -22.21
C ALA A 24 -24.65 -1.03 -21.58
N ILE A 25 -25.00 0.24 -21.32
CA ILE A 25 -24.12 1.20 -20.65
C ILE A 25 -23.75 0.71 -19.24
N LEU A 26 -24.73 0.21 -18.49
CA LEU A 26 -24.51 -0.32 -17.14
C LEU A 26 -23.54 -1.49 -17.15
N PHE A 27 -23.64 -2.42 -18.12
CA PHE A 27 -22.70 -3.54 -18.25
C PHE A 27 -21.28 -3.07 -18.58
N ILE A 28 -21.14 -2.11 -19.50
CA ILE A 28 -19.82 -1.56 -19.85
C ILE A 28 -19.17 -0.95 -18.62
N ILE A 29 -19.89 -0.08 -17.90
CA ILE A 29 -19.38 0.56 -16.68
C ILE A 29 -19.10 -0.48 -15.59
N GLY A 30 -20.04 -1.41 -15.37
CA GLY A 30 -19.93 -2.44 -14.34
C GLY A 30 -18.71 -3.34 -14.55
N SER A 31 -18.44 -3.74 -15.80
CA SER A 31 -17.27 -4.55 -16.13
C SER A 31 -15.94 -3.82 -15.87
N ALA A 32 -15.87 -2.53 -16.24
CA ALA A 32 -14.69 -1.70 -15.99
C ALA A 32 -14.43 -1.51 -14.48
N LEU A 33 -15.48 -1.22 -13.71
CA LEU A 33 -15.38 -1.07 -12.25
C LEU A 33 -14.96 -2.39 -11.56
N LEU A 34 -15.50 -3.52 -12.02
CA LEU A 34 -15.16 -4.83 -11.46
C LEU A 34 -13.68 -5.18 -11.71
N ALA A 35 -13.16 -4.87 -12.89
CA ALA A 35 -11.75 -5.08 -13.21
C ALA A 35 -10.83 -4.22 -12.31
N LEU A 36 -11.18 -2.94 -12.12
CA LEU A 36 -10.45 -2.05 -11.21
C LEU A 36 -10.48 -2.55 -9.76
N PHE A 37 -11.64 -3.03 -9.31
CA PHE A 37 -11.80 -3.57 -7.97
C PHE A 37 -10.95 -4.83 -7.75
N ALA A 38 -10.97 -5.76 -8.71
CA ALA A 38 -10.17 -6.99 -8.63
C ALA A 38 -8.66 -6.70 -8.56
N ASN A 39 -8.17 -5.75 -9.38
CA ASN A 39 -6.77 -5.34 -9.34
C ASN A 39 -6.41 -4.67 -8.01
N SER A 40 -7.26 -3.76 -7.53
CA SER A 40 -7.03 -3.07 -6.26
C SER A 40 -6.98 -4.04 -5.07
N TYR A 41 -7.87 -5.02 -5.05
CA TYR A 41 -7.89 -6.05 -4.02
C TYR A 41 -6.60 -6.87 -4.01
N ARG A 42 -6.12 -7.28 -5.20
CA ARG A 42 -4.86 -8.01 -5.33
C ARG A 42 -3.68 -7.20 -4.82
N ASP A 43 -3.62 -5.91 -5.17
CA ASP A 43 -2.54 -5.03 -4.73
C ASP A 43 -2.54 -4.80 -3.22
N ILE A 44 -3.72 -4.66 -2.61
CA ILE A 44 -3.88 -4.58 -1.15
C ILE A 44 -3.39 -5.85 -0.48
N GLU A 45 -3.73 -7.03 -1.00
CA GLU A 45 -3.27 -8.31 -0.43
C GLU A 45 -1.74 -8.42 -0.50
N ILE A 46 -1.15 -8.04 -1.64
CA ILE A 46 0.30 -8.05 -1.84
C ILE A 46 0.99 -7.07 -0.88
N ALA A 47 0.47 -5.84 -0.77
CA ALA A 47 0.99 -4.84 0.16
C ALA A 47 0.86 -5.30 1.63
N GLY A 48 -0.25 -5.95 1.98
CA GLY A 48 -0.47 -6.54 3.29
C GLY A 48 0.56 -7.60 3.64
N LYS A 49 0.80 -8.57 2.74
CA LYS A 49 1.83 -9.61 2.91
C LYS A 49 3.22 -9.00 3.06
N LYS A 50 3.55 -8.00 2.23
CA LYS A 50 4.83 -7.30 2.31
C LYS A 50 5.02 -6.60 3.66
N ASN A 51 4.00 -5.89 4.15
CA ASN A 51 4.05 -5.22 5.43
C ASN A 51 4.19 -6.21 6.60
N GLN A 52 3.45 -7.32 6.57
CA GLN A 52 3.55 -8.35 7.59
C GLN A 52 4.96 -8.92 7.69
N GLU A 53 5.60 -9.21 6.57
CA GLU A 53 6.96 -9.71 6.55
C GLU A 53 7.99 -8.66 7.02
N LEU A 54 7.80 -7.38 6.68
CA LEU A 54 8.63 -6.29 7.20
C LEU A 54 8.53 -6.19 8.72
N TYR A 55 7.34 -6.23 9.29
CA TYR A 55 7.17 -6.21 10.75
C TYR A 55 7.78 -7.43 11.43
N ARG A 56 7.70 -8.61 10.80
CA ARG A 56 8.35 -9.83 11.29
C ARG A 56 9.87 -9.67 11.33
N ILE A 57 10.47 -9.03 10.33
CA ILE A 57 11.92 -8.77 10.30
C ILE A 57 12.30 -7.72 11.34
N GLN A 58 11.54 -6.64 11.44
CA GLN A 58 11.75 -5.64 12.47
C GLN A 58 11.74 -6.29 13.85
N GLY A 59 10.76 -7.14 14.15
CA GLY A 59 10.71 -7.89 15.41
C GLY A 59 11.93 -8.79 15.63
N LYS A 60 12.43 -9.47 14.58
CA LYS A 60 13.67 -10.26 14.66
C LYS A 60 14.90 -9.39 14.94
N LEU A 61 15.02 -8.24 14.28
CA LEU A 61 16.11 -7.29 14.49
C LEU A 61 16.06 -6.72 15.92
N GLU A 62 14.87 -6.39 16.41
CA GLU A 62 14.66 -5.90 17.77
C GLU A 62 14.98 -6.96 18.83
N GLN A 63 14.61 -8.23 18.59
CA GLN A 63 14.82 -9.34 19.51
C GLN A 63 16.26 -9.88 19.49
N ASN A 64 16.93 -9.88 18.33
CA ASN A 64 18.31 -10.36 18.17
C ASN A 64 19.39 -9.40 18.70
N ASN A 65 18.99 -8.24 19.24
CA ASN A 65 19.90 -7.31 19.93
C ASN A 65 20.68 -7.94 21.10
N PHE A 66 20.31 -9.16 21.53
CA PHE A 66 20.95 -9.85 22.64
C PHE A 66 21.89 -11.00 22.29
N SER A 67 22.02 -11.54 21.06
CA SER A 67 22.78 -12.82 20.95
C SER A 67 23.52 -13.27 19.68
N ASP A 68 23.49 -12.67 18.47
CA ASP A 68 24.12 -13.37 17.31
C ASP A 68 24.91 -12.55 16.26
N ILE A 69 26.23 -12.45 16.52
CA ILE A 69 27.43 -12.76 15.68
C ILE A 69 27.31 -12.77 14.12
N THR A 70 26.66 -11.79 13.49
CA THR A 70 26.99 -11.40 12.08
C THR A 70 27.20 -9.90 11.88
N SER A 71 27.36 -9.18 12.99
CA SER A 71 27.65 -7.76 13.00
C SER A 71 29.06 -7.48 12.46
N ARG A 72 29.15 -6.78 11.34
CA ARG A 72 30.40 -6.09 10.98
C ARG A 72 30.44 -4.81 11.80
N GLU A 73 31.41 -4.70 12.70
CA GLU A 73 31.77 -3.42 13.32
C GLU A 73 31.99 -2.41 12.20
N LYS A 74 31.23 -1.32 12.21
CA LYS A 74 31.37 -0.27 11.22
C LYS A 74 31.09 1.07 11.86
N ASP A 75 32.11 1.90 11.90
CA ASP A 75 32.00 3.25 12.42
C ASP A 75 31.08 4.10 11.55
N LEU A 76 30.08 4.74 12.14
CA LEU A 76 29.30 5.77 11.46
C LEU A 76 29.96 7.13 11.71
N ILE A 77 30.51 7.71 10.65
CA ILE A 77 31.10 9.05 10.69
C ILE A 77 30.03 10.06 10.28
N ILE A 78 29.56 10.86 11.24
CA ILE A 78 28.59 11.93 11.00
C ILE A 78 29.36 13.24 10.86
N THR A 79 29.28 13.86 9.69
CA THR A 79 29.90 15.17 9.42
C THR A 79 28.83 16.24 9.41
N PHE A 80 28.94 17.23 10.29
CA PHE A 80 28.04 18.38 10.32
C PHE A 80 28.70 19.59 9.64
N PRO A 81 28.03 20.25 8.69
CA PRO A 81 28.56 21.46 8.09
C PRO A 81 28.72 22.55 9.16
N GLY A 82 29.94 23.11 9.29
CA GLY A 82 30.27 24.13 10.28
C GLY A 82 30.96 23.61 11.56
N VAL A 83 31.06 22.30 11.75
CA VAL A 83 31.80 21.68 12.86
C VAL A 83 33.07 21.04 12.30
N GLY A 84 34.25 21.54 12.72
CA GLY A 84 35.53 21.11 12.17
C GLY A 84 35.98 19.70 12.56
N VAL A 85 35.24 19.02 13.46
CA VAL A 85 35.56 17.67 13.93
C VAL A 85 34.36 16.75 13.65
N PRO A 86 34.55 15.65 12.90
CA PRO A 86 33.49 14.68 12.65
C PRO A 86 33.16 13.90 13.93
N VAL A 87 31.87 13.60 14.12
CA VAL A 87 31.41 12.76 15.24
C VAL A 87 31.48 11.31 14.80
N LYS A 88 32.28 10.51 15.51
CA LYS A 88 32.41 9.07 15.29
C LYS A 88 31.48 8.33 16.24
N VAL A 89 30.49 7.62 15.71
CA VAL A 89 29.59 6.76 16.49
C VAL A 89 30.02 5.31 16.26
N LEU A 90 30.46 4.66 17.34
CA LEU A 90 30.75 3.23 17.36
C LEU A 90 29.45 2.46 17.27
N GLY A 91 29.48 1.34 16.56
CA GLY A 91 28.31 0.49 16.42
C GLY A 91 28.49 -0.57 15.36
N ARG A 92 27.38 -1.25 15.09
CA ARG A 92 27.33 -2.42 14.22
C ARG A 92 26.19 -2.31 13.22
N ILE A 93 26.42 -2.85 12.02
CA ILE A 93 25.35 -3.00 11.03
C ILE A 93 24.84 -4.43 11.05
N GLN A 94 23.56 -4.60 11.33
CA GLN A 94 22.85 -5.86 11.19
C GLN A 94 22.08 -5.86 9.87
N THR A 95 22.26 -6.89 9.04
CA THR A 95 21.56 -7.05 7.77
C THR A 95 20.79 -8.35 7.75
N GLU A 96 19.50 -8.27 7.49
CA GLU A 96 18.62 -9.43 7.32
C GLU A 96 18.14 -9.50 5.87
N ASN A 97 18.26 -10.69 5.28
CA ASN A 97 17.82 -10.96 3.93
C ASN A 97 16.46 -11.67 3.97
N MET A 98 15.60 -11.35 2.99
CA MET A 98 14.30 -11.99 2.86
C MET A 98 13.93 -12.17 1.39
N LYS A 99 12.99 -13.08 1.14
CA LYS A 99 12.35 -13.24 -0.17
C LYS A 99 10.91 -12.76 -0.09
N VAL A 100 10.56 -11.74 -0.85
CA VAL A 100 9.17 -11.33 -1.09
C VAL A 100 8.87 -11.54 -2.55
N GLN A 101 7.94 -12.46 -2.86
CA GLN A 101 7.49 -12.72 -4.24
C GLN A 101 8.65 -12.86 -5.23
N GLU A 102 9.54 -13.83 -4.96
CA GLU A 102 10.74 -14.16 -5.76
C GLU A 102 11.85 -13.11 -5.81
N LYS A 103 11.66 -11.92 -5.19
CA LYS A 103 12.71 -10.91 -5.07
C LYS A 103 13.40 -10.98 -3.72
N GLU A 104 14.73 -11.00 -3.74
CA GLU A 104 15.53 -10.85 -2.53
C GLU A 104 15.57 -9.38 -2.12
N LEU A 105 15.19 -9.13 -0.87
CA LEU A 105 15.23 -7.83 -0.21
C LEU A 105 16.19 -7.93 0.98
N SER A 106 17.09 -6.97 1.11
CA SER A 106 18.01 -6.85 2.24
C SER A 106 17.62 -5.62 3.05
N VAL A 107 17.38 -5.81 4.35
CA VAL A 107 17.14 -4.72 5.30
C VAL A 107 18.36 -4.61 6.20
N SER A 108 19.00 -3.44 6.22
CA SER A 108 20.17 -3.17 7.06
C SER A 108 19.85 -2.09 8.08
N VAL A 109 20.19 -2.34 9.35
CA VAL A 109 20.02 -1.40 10.47
C VAL A 109 21.37 -1.15 11.13
N PHE A 110 21.66 0.11 11.46
CA PHE A 110 22.81 0.49 12.28
C PHE A 110 22.38 0.56 13.75
N ILE A 111 23.11 -0.14 14.62
CA ILE A 111 22.90 -0.17 16.06
C ILE A 111 24.12 0.49 16.71
N PRO A 112 23.99 1.67 17.34
CA PRO A 112 25.08 2.29 18.09
C PRO A 112 25.38 1.50 19.37
N ASP A 113 26.66 1.48 19.76
CA ASP A 113 27.12 0.90 21.03
C ASP A 113 26.94 1.87 22.22
#